data_AF-A0A7Y6EYG4-F1
#
_entry.id   AF-A0A7Y6EYG4-F1
#
_cell.length_a   1.000
_cell.length_b   1.000
_cell.length_c   1.000
_cell.angle_alpha   90.00
_cell.angle_beta   90.00
_cell.angle_gamma   90.00
#
_symmetry.space_group_name_H-M   'P 1'
#
loop_
_entity.id
_entity.type
_entity.pdbx_description
1 polymer ?
#
loop_
_entity_poly.entity_id
_entity_poly.type
_entity_poly.pdbx_seq_one_letter_code
_entity_poly.pdbx_strand_id
1 'polypeptide(L)'
;MDRRLLEEGLMVIVSSRERTGDLWHAHYGAGAIAAYFWVRENRLSALAAGSVTAEAKAMLRKHGSDQRQNSSSGEMLEREEAEARITEALDRTIGELHWVGHQAIYGALTLKSIRELDGWGTEQDIERMVELIDSFEKTIPGRSWLNTTVKEIRNLQIDETDEFPDIEGPEQLSRLILDELGAFPAIYQAEAHHDLIGHMLTYGHALNILHELGYPALFHKGIPPFLTMVKALRLSREAVGENGQWTLQSPVDVLPLVPAERSVALPHELEYWHTDRRSRDWNEGHVFKFPFSFYHHARNGNSFPESWENFRYIIA
;
A
#
# COMPACT_ATOMS: atom_id res chain seq x y z
N MET A 1 -13.48 -17.83 5.39
CA MET A 1 -13.07 -16.85 4.36
C MET A 1 -12.40 -17.57 3.21
N ASP A 2 -12.41 -17.00 2.01
CA ASP A 2 -11.91 -17.67 0.82
C ASP A 2 -10.38 -17.49 0.70
N ARG A 3 -9.62 -18.46 1.20
CA ARG A 3 -8.14 -18.45 1.16
C ARG A 3 -7.57 -18.38 -0.27
N ARG A 4 -8.38 -18.71 -1.30
CA ARG A 4 -7.98 -18.56 -2.70
C ARG A 4 -7.65 -17.12 -3.08
N LEU A 5 -8.21 -16.12 -2.37
CA LEU A 5 -7.83 -14.73 -2.58
C LEU A 5 -6.34 -14.48 -2.27
N LEU A 6 -5.80 -15.18 -1.27
CA LEU A 6 -4.39 -15.11 -0.93
C LEU A 6 -3.55 -15.83 -1.98
N GLU A 7 -3.91 -17.06 -2.32
CA GLU A 7 -3.17 -17.88 -3.30
C GLU A 7 -3.15 -17.20 -4.68
N GLU A 8 -4.30 -16.76 -5.19
CA GLU A 8 -4.40 -16.07 -6.47
C GLU A 8 -3.75 -14.68 -6.41
N GLY A 9 -3.85 -13.98 -5.27
CA GLY A 9 -3.19 -12.70 -5.06
C GLY A 9 -1.66 -12.81 -5.10
N LEU A 10 -1.10 -13.80 -4.41
CA LEU A 10 0.33 -14.12 -4.43
C LEU A 10 0.78 -14.50 -5.86
N MET A 11 0.01 -15.34 -6.56
CA MET A 11 0.31 -15.68 -7.96
C MET A 11 0.36 -14.45 -8.87
N VAL A 12 -0.55 -13.49 -8.68
CA VAL A 12 -0.55 -12.22 -9.45
C VAL A 12 0.69 -11.39 -9.14
N ILE A 13 1.10 -11.30 -7.87
CA ILE A 13 2.31 -10.57 -7.48
C ILE A 13 3.54 -11.18 -8.17
N VAL A 14 3.79 -12.47 -8.01
CA VAL A 14 5.01 -13.10 -8.52
C VAL A 14 5.06 -13.19 -10.05
N SER A 15 3.91 -13.21 -10.72
CA SER A 15 3.84 -13.25 -12.20
C SER A 15 3.78 -11.88 -12.87
N SER A 16 3.71 -10.78 -12.10
CA SER A 16 3.53 -9.41 -12.61
C SER A 16 4.57 -9.03 -13.68
N ARG A 17 5.86 -9.14 -13.34
CA ARG A 17 6.98 -8.80 -14.21
C ARG A 17 7.01 -9.63 -15.49
N GLU A 18 6.94 -10.94 -15.36
CA GLU A 18 7.02 -11.87 -16.50
C GLU A 18 5.87 -11.64 -17.49
N ARG A 19 4.67 -11.38 -16.97
CA ARG A 19 3.47 -11.24 -17.81
C ARG A 19 3.33 -9.90 -18.49
N THR A 20 3.63 -8.83 -17.77
CA THR A 20 3.29 -7.47 -18.21
C THR A 20 4.52 -6.65 -18.57
N GLY A 21 5.72 -7.14 -18.23
CA GLY A 21 6.95 -6.36 -18.30
C GLY A 21 7.02 -5.26 -17.23
N ASP A 22 6.10 -5.26 -16.27
CA ASP A 22 5.88 -4.16 -15.33
C ASP A 22 5.58 -4.66 -13.91
N LEU A 23 5.92 -3.82 -12.93
CA LEU A 23 5.73 -4.06 -11.49
C LEU A 23 4.34 -3.67 -11.00
N TRP A 24 3.62 -2.84 -11.77
CA TRP A 24 2.34 -2.30 -11.34
C TRP A 24 1.23 -3.35 -11.36
N HIS A 25 1.33 -4.42 -12.15
CA HIS A 25 0.33 -5.49 -12.12
C HIS A 25 0.21 -6.21 -10.76
N ALA A 26 1.28 -6.16 -9.95
CA ALA A 26 1.26 -6.69 -8.58
C ALA A 26 0.26 -5.94 -7.66
N HIS A 27 -0.19 -4.73 -8.03
CA HIS A 27 -1.22 -3.97 -7.33
C HIS A 27 -2.51 -4.76 -7.11
N TYR A 28 -2.98 -5.48 -8.15
CA TYR A 28 -4.22 -6.26 -8.06
C TYR A 28 -4.05 -7.46 -7.13
N GLY A 29 -2.88 -8.10 -7.14
CA GLY A 29 -2.56 -9.19 -6.22
C GLY A 29 -2.53 -8.72 -4.76
N ALA A 30 -1.85 -7.61 -4.50
CA ALA A 30 -1.84 -6.94 -3.20
C ALA A 30 -3.26 -6.50 -2.76
N GLY A 31 -4.09 -6.02 -3.70
CA GLY A 31 -5.49 -5.69 -3.46
C GLY A 31 -6.34 -6.90 -3.03
N ALA A 32 -6.15 -8.07 -3.66
CA ALA A 32 -6.86 -9.28 -3.28
C ALA A 32 -6.47 -9.79 -1.88
N ILE A 33 -5.17 -9.73 -1.56
CA ILE A 33 -4.66 -10.05 -0.22
C ILE A 33 -5.24 -9.07 0.82
N ALA A 34 -5.21 -7.77 0.53
CA ALA A 34 -5.79 -6.75 1.39
C ALA A 34 -7.30 -6.98 1.60
N ALA A 35 -8.04 -7.38 0.56
CA ALA A 35 -9.46 -7.69 0.68
C ALA A 35 -9.71 -8.87 1.64
N TYR A 36 -8.89 -9.92 1.58
CA TYR A 36 -8.98 -11.05 2.50
C TYR A 36 -8.79 -10.60 3.95
N PHE A 37 -7.68 -9.90 4.24
CA PHE A 37 -7.38 -9.47 5.60
C PHE A 37 -8.32 -8.38 6.09
N TRP A 38 -8.82 -7.51 5.20
CA TRP A 38 -9.85 -6.54 5.52
C TRP A 38 -11.10 -7.22 6.09
N VAL A 39 -11.63 -8.22 5.38
CA VAL A 39 -12.78 -9.01 5.86
C VAL A 39 -12.44 -9.79 7.13
N ARG A 40 -11.20 -10.28 7.25
CA ARG A 40 -10.79 -11.13 8.37
C ARG A 40 -10.64 -10.39 9.68
N GLU A 41 -9.99 -9.25 9.63
CA GLU A 41 -9.55 -8.52 10.81
C GLU A 41 -10.61 -7.51 11.29
N ASN A 42 -11.68 -7.32 10.52
CA ASN A 42 -12.71 -6.33 10.79
C ASN A 42 -14.10 -6.97 10.86
N ARG A 43 -14.93 -6.45 11.76
CA ARG A 43 -16.28 -6.97 12.03
C ARG A 43 -17.28 -6.42 11.02
N LEU A 44 -17.15 -6.82 9.76
CA LEU A 44 -18.08 -6.47 8.70
C LEU A 44 -19.40 -7.23 8.84
N SER A 45 -20.49 -6.63 8.36
CA SER A 45 -21.73 -7.37 8.15
C SER A 45 -21.52 -8.48 7.11
N ALA A 46 -22.30 -9.55 7.17
CA ALA A 46 -22.19 -10.66 6.22
C ALA A 46 -22.38 -10.19 4.76
N LEU A 47 -23.25 -9.19 4.54
CA LEU A 47 -23.48 -8.60 3.22
C LEU A 47 -22.25 -7.79 2.76
N ALA A 48 -21.69 -6.93 3.61
CA ALA A 48 -20.50 -6.15 3.26
C ALA A 48 -19.29 -7.06 2.99
N ALA A 49 -19.05 -8.06 3.83
CA ALA A 49 -18.01 -9.07 3.62
C ALA A 49 -18.20 -9.84 2.31
N GLY A 50 -19.45 -10.20 1.99
CA GLY A 50 -19.82 -10.83 0.73
C GLY A 50 -19.50 -9.95 -0.49
N SER A 51 -19.84 -8.66 -0.42
CA SER A 51 -19.54 -7.68 -1.48
C SER A 51 -18.06 -7.47 -1.68
N VAL A 52 -17.28 -7.28 -0.61
CA VAL A 52 -15.80 -7.19 -0.69
C VAL A 52 -15.22 -8.40 -1.40
N THR A 53 -15.62 -9.60 -0.96
CA THR A 53 -15.14 -10.86 -1.53
C THR A 53 -15.53 -11.00 -3.00
N ALA A 54 -16.75 -10.60 -3.37
CA ALA A 54 -17.23 -10.67 -4.74
C ALA A 54 -16.47 -9.72 -5.67
N GLU A 55 -16.20 -8.49 -5.22
CA GLU A 55 -15.43 -7.50 -5.97
C GLU A 55 -13.96 -7.92 -6.11
N ALA A 56 -13.32 -8.41 -5.05
CA ALA A 56 -11.94 -8.91 -5.11
C ALA A 56 -11.81 -10.08 -6.11
N LYS A 57 -12.78 -11.01 -6.11
CA LYS A 57 -12.83 -12.10 -7.10
C LYS A 57 -13.09 -11.59 -8.51
N ALA A 58 -13.91 -10.57 -8.68
CA ALA A 58 -14.15 -9.98 -10.00
C ALA A 58 -12.89 -9.32 -10.56
N MET A 59 -12.15 -8.59 -9.71
CA MET A 59 -10.84 -8.02 -10.03
C MET A 59 -9.85 -9.12 -10.43
N LEU A 60 -9.72 -10.19 -9.64
CA LEU A 60 -8.84 -11.33 -9.96
C LEU A 60 -9.28 -12.09 -11.21
N ARG A 61 -10.58 -12.19 -11.53
CA ARG A 61 -10.99 -12.77 -12.82
C ARG A 61 -10.57 -11.92 -14.02
N LYS A 62 -10.49 -10.60 -13.87
CA LYS A 62 -10.08 -9.68 -14.94
C LYS A 62 -8.55 -9.62 -15.09
N HIS A 63 -7.84 -9.54 -13.96
CA HIS A 63 -6.40 -9.27 -13.90
C HIS A 63 -5.55 -10.47 -13.52
N GLY A 64 -6.17 -11.51 -12.98
CA GLY A 64 -5.51 -12.75 -12.61
C GLY A 64 -5.02 -13.53 -13.81
N SER A 65 -4.53 -14.73 -13.53
CA SER A 65 -4.13 -15.68 -14.55
C SER A 65 -5.22 -16.72 -14.76
N ASP A 66 -5.60 -16.96 -16.01
CA ASP A 66 -6.29 -18.20 -16.40
C ASP A 66 -5.38 -19.43 -16.20
N GLN A 67 -4.09 -19.22 -15.93
CA GLN A 67 -3.14 -20.29 -15.66
C GLN A 67 -3.29 -20.84 -14.23
N ARG A 68 -4.41 -21.53 -13.98
CA ARG A 68 -4.35 -22.75 -13.16
C ARG A 68 -3.50 -23.85 -13.80
N GLN A 69 -3.00 -23.63 -15.03
CA GLN A 69 -2.28 -24.63 -15.81
C GLN A 69 -0.75 -24.62 -15.68
N ASN A 70 -0.14 -23.62 -15.04
CA ASN A 70 1.33 -23.53 -14.92
C ASN A 70 1.82 -23.24 -13.48
N SER A 71 1.04 -23.57 -12.43
CA SER A 71 1.74 -23.89 -11.18
C SER A 71 2.56 -25.13 -11.50
N SER A 72 3.87 -24.93 -11.65
CA SER A 72 4.82 -26.02 -11.82
C SER A 72 4.48 -27.08 -10.76
N SER A 73 4.39 -28.33 -11.17
CA SER A 73 4.24 -29.50 -10.31
C SER A 73 5.51 -29.72 -9.48
N GLY A 74 5.95 -28.67 -8.78
CA GLY A 74 7.12 -28.62 -7.93
C GLY A 74 6.71 -28.78 -6.48
N GLU A 75 7.67 -29.21 -5.67
CA GLU A 75 7.52 -29.26 -4.23
C GLU A 75 7.34 -27.85 -3.67
N MET A 76 6.42 -27.71 -2.73
CA MET A 76 6.20 -26.44 -2.04
C MET A 76 7.42 -26.15 -1.17
N LEU A 77 7.93 -24.91 -1.22
CA LEU A 77 9.05 -24.53 -0.40
C LEU A 77 8.62 -24.46 1.07
N GLU A 78 9.50 -24.86 1.99
CA GLU A 78 9.26 -24.74 3.43
C GLU A 78 9.02 -23.27 3.81
N ARG A 79 8.05 -23.05 4.70
CA ARG A 79 7.58 -21.70 5.06
C ARG A 79 8.72 -20.81 5.57
N GLU A 80 9.54 -21.34 6.48
CA GLU A 80 10.67 -20.62 7.08
C GLU A 80 11.71 -20.23 6.02
N GLU A 81 11.93 -21.10 5.03
CA GLU A 81 12.86 -20.82 3.94
C GLU A 81 12.30 -19.74 3.00
N ALA A 82 11.02 -19.80 2.66
CA ALA A 82 10.36 -18.77 1.87
C ALA A 82 10.41 -17.40 2.59
N GLU A 83 10.08 -17.35 3.88
CA GLU A 83 10.14 -16.13 4.69
C GLU A 83 11.58 -15.59 4.76
N ALA A 84 12.59 -16.44 4.93
CA ALA A 84 14.00 -16.03 4.97
C ALA A 84 14.46 -15.37 3.65
N ARG A 85 14.16 -15.98 2.50
CA ARG A 85 14.54 -15.42 1.18
C ARG A 85 13.89 -14.06 0.93
N ILE A 86 12.60 -13.91 1.26
CA ILE A 86 11.86 -12.66 1.06
C ILE A 86 12.36 -11.56 2.02
N THR A 87 12.62 -11.89 3.28
CA THR A 87 13.13 -10.91 4.26
C THR A 87 14.55 -10.46 3.93
N GLU A 88 15.40 -11.33 3.38
CA GLU A 88 16.72 -10.97 2.88
C GLU A 88 16.64 -9.96 1.71
N ALA A 89 15.71 -10.17 0.78
CA ALA A 89 15.45 -9.24 -0.32
C ALA A 89 14.92 -7.88 0.16
N LEU A 90 14.01 -7.89 1.14
CA LEU A 90 13.53 -6.66 1.76
C LEU A 90 14.66 -5.93 2.48
N ASP A 91 15.55 -6.62 3.18
CA ASP A 91 16.67 -5.97 3.88
C ASP A 91 17.54 -5.16 2.90
N ARG A 92 17.75 -5.63 1.67
CA ARG A 92 18.51 -4.89 0.65
C ARG A 92 17.86 -3.60 0.18
N THR A 93 16.53 -3.50 0.22
CA THR A 93 15.77 -2.45 -0.49
C THR A 93 14.91 -1.56 0.43
N ILE A 94 14.57 -2.00 1.64
CA ILE A 94 13.62 -1.29 2.51
C ILE A 94 14.21 -0.03 3.15
N GLY A 95 15.54 0.11 3.16
CA GLY A 95 16.24 1.27 3.71
C GLY A 95 16.18 2.53 2.84
N GLU A 96 15.63 2.43 1.63
CA GLU A 96 15.51 3.54 0.69
C GLU A 96 14.06 3.71 0.21
N LEU A 97 13.71 4.93 -0.20
CA LEU A 97 12.40 5.23 -0.76
C LEU A 97 12.39 4.83 -2.24
N HIS A 98 11.69 3.75 -2.55
CA HIS A 98 11.53 3.23 -3.91
C HIS A 98 10.05 3.20 -4.26
N TRP A 99 9.69 3.95 -5.30
CA TRP A 99 8.30 4.05 -5.77
C TRP A 99 7.31 4.11 -4.61
N VAL A 100 7.41 5.10 -3.71
CA VAL A 100 6.46 5.32 -2.61
C VAL A 100 6.21 4.10 -1.70
N GLY A 101 7.18 3.17 -1.62
CA GLY A 101 7.17 2.03 -0.68
C GLY A 101 6.61 0.71 -1.23
N HIS A 102 6.46 0.56 -2.55
CA HIS A 102 5.88 -0.66 -3.15
C HIS A 102 6.61 -1.95 -2.77
N GLN A 103 7.94 -1.92 -2.63
CA GLN A 103 8.74 -3.08 -2.21
C GLN A 103 8.33 -3.56 -0.81
N ALA A 104 8.13 -2.64 0.12
CA ALA A 104 7.69 -2.96 1.47
C ALA A 104 6.24 -3.45 1.48
N ILE A 105 5.35 -2.81 0.72
CA ILE A 105 3.93 -3.19 0.62
C ILE A 105 3.80 -4.62 0.08
N TYR A 106 4.47 -4.94 -1.03
CA TYR A 106 4.40 -6.27 -1.61
C TYR A 106 5.05 -7.32 -0.71
N GLY A 107 6.25 -7.06 -0.19
CA GLY A 107 6.94 -8.00 0.69
C GLY A 107 6.17 -8.29 1.96
N ALA A 108 5.65 -7.27 2.64
CA ALA A 108 4.89 -7.44 3.88
C ALA A 108 3.58 -8.22 3.67
N LEU A 109 2.82 -7.90 2.62
CA LEU A 109 1.59 -8.63 2.28
C LEU A 109 1.87 -10.07 1.87
N THR A 110 2.97 -10.32 1.15
CA THR A 110 3.40 -11.67 0.80
C THR A 110 3.74 -12.48 2.04
N LEU A 111 4.59 -11.96 2.94
CA LEU A 111 4.96 -12.63 4.19
C LEU A 111 3.73 -12.93 5.06
N LYS A 112 2.83 -11.94 5.21
CA LYS A 112 1.58 -12.10 5.97
C LYS A 112 0.69 -13.20 5.37
N SER A 113 0.65 -13.31 4.04
CA SER A 113 -0.13 -14.32 3.32
C SER A 113 0.48 -15.71 3.43
N ILE A 114 1.80 -15.85 3.29
CA ILE A 114 2.53 -17.12 3.48
C ILE A 114 2.28 -17.67 4.88
N ARG A 115 2.36 -16.82 5.91
CA ARG A 115 2.10 -17.23 7.29
C ARG A 115 0.64 -17.61 7.52
N GLU A 116 -0.30 -16.91 6.90
CA GLU A 116 -1.72 -17.25 6.96
C GLU A 116 -2.06 -18.54 6.20
N LEU A 117 -1.31 -18.83 5.13
CA LEU A 117 -1.47 -20.05 4.34
C LEU A 117 -0.81 -21.27 5.01
N ASP A 118 0.11 -21.04 5.94
CA ASP A 118 1.05 -22.01 6.50
C ASP A 118 1.99 -22.59 5.44
N GLY A 119 2.56 -21.69 4.63
CA GLY A 119 3.37 -22.02 3.45
C GLY A 119 2.65 -21.69 2.15
N TRP A 120 3.42 -21.33 1.12
CA TRP A 120 2.92 -21.10 -0.25
C TRP A 120 4.05 -21.06 -1.27
N GLY A 121 3.78 -21.56 -2.47
CA GLY A 121 4.64 -21.40 -3.64
C GLY A 121 5.77 -22.44 -3.73
N THR A 122 6.27 -22.62 -4.94
CA THR A 122 7.49 -23.39 -5.22
C THR A 122 8.73 -22.52 -5.07
N GLU A 123 9.91 -23.11 -5.16
CA GLU A 123 11.17 -22.34 -5.22
C GLU A 123 11.15 -21.26 -6.31
N GLN A 124 10.60 -21.56 -7.48
CA GLN A 124 10.47 -20.61 -8.60
C GLN A 124 9.56 -19.43 -8.25
N ASP A 125 8.47 -19.66 -7.53
CA ASP A 125 7.55 -18.59 -7.14
C ASP A 125 8.20 -17.64 -6.13
N ILE A 126 8.97 -18.19 -5.20
CA ILE A 126 9.73 -17.40 -4.21
C ILE A 126 10.87 -16.64 -4.87
N GLU A 127 11.58 -17.25 -5.83
CA GLU A 127 12.63 -16.56 -6.60
C GLU A 127 12.05 -15.37 -7.37
N ARG A 128 10.90 -15.55 -8.05
CA ARG A 128 10.19 -14.44 -8.71
C ARG A 128 9.77 -13.32 -7.75
N MET A 129 9.37 -13.66 -6.53
CA MET A 129 9.08 -12.67 -5.49
C MET A 129 10.33 -11.88 -5.09
N VAL A 130 11.46 -12.57 -4.91
CA VAL A 130 12.76 -11.96 -4.59
C VAL A 130 13.20 -11.03 -5.73
N GLU A 131 13.14 -11.49 -6.98
CA GLU A 131 13.45 -10.68 -8.16
C GLU A 131 12.56 -9.43 -8.28
N LEU A 132 11.27 -9.56 -7.94
CA LEU A 132 10.35 -8.41 -7.88
C LEU A 132 10.82 -7.38 -6.85
N ILE A 133 11.16 -7.79 -5.63
CA ILE A 133 11.66 -6.89 -4.58
C ILE A 133 12.98 -6.25 -5.00
N ASP A 134 13.96 -7.05 -5.43
CA ASP A 134 15.28 -6.57 -5.81
C ASP A 134 15.23 -5.58 -6.97
N SER A 135 14.23 -5.70 -7.84
CA SER A 135 14.06 -4.75 -8.94
C SER A 135 13.75 -3.31 -8.52
N PHE A 136 13.39 -3.09 -7.25
CA PHE A 136 13.19 -1.75 -6.70
C PHE A 136 14.50 -1.03 -6.33
N GLU A 137 15.61 -1.74 -6.10
CA GLU A 137 16.89 -1.19 -5.57
C GLU A 137 17.39 0.07 -6.31
N LYS A 138 17.13 0.17 -7.62
CA LYS A 138 17.63 1.29 -8.46
C LYS A 138 16.51 2.20 -8.96
N THR A 139 15.34 2.10 -8.37
CA THR A 139 14.18 2.87 -8.80
C THR A 139 14.18 4.27 -8.18
N ILE A 140 13.35 5.14 -8.75
CA ILE A 140 13.14 6.49 -8.23
C ILE A 140 12.20 6.44 -7.01
N PRO A 141 12.25 7.44 -6.11
CA PRO A 141 11.31 7.52 -4.98
C PRO A 141 9.83 7.54 -5.36
N GLY A 142 9.51 8.00 -6.57
CA GLY A 142 8.16 8.18 -7.09
C GLY A 142 8.24 9.16 -8.26
N ARG A 143 7.21 9.25 -9.10
CA ARG A 143 7.24 10.11 -10.32
C ARG A 143 6.41 11.39 -10.21
N SER A 144 5.54 11.46 -9.21
CA SER A 144 4.50 12.49 -9.09
C SER A 144 4.61 13.18 -7.73
N TRP A 145 4.96 14.46 -7.73
CA TRP A 145 5.24 15.24 -6.53
C TRP A 145 4.72 16.68 -6.65
N LEU A 146 4.11 17.18 -5.57
CA LEU A 146 3.71 18.57 -5.41
C LEU A 146 4.76 19.34 -4.63
N ASN A 147 5.03 20.58 -5.05
CA ASN A 147 5.95 21.51 -4.38
C ASN A 147 7.39 20.97 -4.20
N THR A 148 7.75 19.89 -4.91
CA THR A 148 9.08 19.30 -4.90
C THR A 148 9.33 18.47 -6.16
N THR A 149 10.54 17.94 -6.28
CA THR A 149 11.03 17.15 -7.41
C THR A 149 11.66 15.85 -6.93
N VAL A 150 11.80 14.88 -7.85
CA VAL A 150 12.52 13.62 -7.56
C VAL A 150 13.95 13.88 -7.08
N LYS A 151 14.61 14.90 -7.64
CA LYS A 151 15.98 15.26 -7.27
C LYS A 151 16.05 15.77 -5.84
N GLU A 152 15.10 16.58 -5.42
CA GLU A 152 15.04 17.11 -4.05
C GLU A 152 14.74 15.99 -3.05
N ILE A 153 13.77 15.12 -3.35
CA ILE A 153 13.40 14.00 -2.47
C ILE A 153 14.57 13.06 -2.22
N ARG A 154 15.36 12.74 -3.26
CA ARG A 154 16.56 11.89 -3.10
C ARG A 154 17.60 12.47 -2.13
N ASN A 155 17.62 13.79 -1.97
CA ASN A 155 18.55 14.47 -1.08
C ASN A 155 17.88 14.94 0.22
N LEU A 156 16.57 14.70 0.37
CA LEU A 156 15.79 15.18 1.49
C LEU A 156 16.22 14.44 2.76
N GLN A 157 16.75 15.19 3.72
CA GLN A 157 17.13 14.67 5.03
C GLN A 157 16.02 14.94 6.04
N ILE A 158 15.88 14.04 6.99
CA ILE A 158 15.05 14.26 8.18
C ILE A 158 15.94 14.91 9.24
N ASP A 159 15.47 15.97 9.85
CA ASP A 159 16.16 16.68 10.91
C ASP A 159 15.21 17.07 12.05
N GLU A 160 15.76 17.66 13.11
CA GLU A 160 15.00 17.99 14.33
C GLU A 160 13.86 18.99 14.07
N THR A 161 13.94 19.80 13.01
CA THR A 161 12.88 20.77 12.66
C THR A 161 11.66 20.12 12.03
N ASP A 162 11.75 18.85 11.64
CA ASP A 162 10.60 18.09 11.15
C ASP A 162 9.66 17.65 12.27
N GLU A 163 10.04 17.75 13.55
CA GLU A 163 9.15 17.43 14.69
C GLU A 163 8.47 16.04 14.58
N PHE A 164 9.14 15.05 13.97
CA PHE A 164 8.64 13.68 13.96
C PHE A 164 8.75 13.06 15.37
N PRO A 165 7.73 12.29 15.82
CA PRO A 165 7.80 11.60 17.10
C PRO A 165 8.81 10.44 17.04
N ASP A 166 9.25 9.98 18.20
CA ASP A 166 10.01 8.73 18.31
C ASP A 166 9.11 7.54 17.94
N ILE A 167 9.54 6.73 16.97
CA ILE A 167 8.80 5.57 16.47
C ILE A 167 9.50 4.29 16.88
N GLU A 168 9.13 3.78 18.05
CA GLU A 168 9.62 2.51 18.56
C GLU A 168 8.80 1.30 18.09
N GLY A 169 7.55 1.52 17.66
CA GLY A 169 6.67 0.44 17.24
C GLY A 169 5.39 0.85 16.53
N PRO A 170 4.48 -0.11 16.27
CA PRO A 170 3.30 0.10 15.44
C PRO A 170 2.29 1.13 15.95
N GLU A 171 2.19 1.33 17.26
CA GLU A 171 1.28 2.31 17.85
C GLU A 171 1.71 3.74 17.51
N GLN A 172 2.99 4.07 17.73
CA GLN A 172 3.55 5.40 17.42
C GLN A 172 3.47 5.69 15.91
N LEU A 173 3.83 4.71 15.06
CA LEU A 173 3.74 4.88 13.62
C LEU A 173 2.28 5.12 13.17
N SER A 174 1.33 4.37 13.72
CA SER A 174 -0.08 4.53 13.38
C SER A 174 -0.64 5.88 13.84
N ARG A 175 -0.23 6.36 15.02
CA ARG A 175 -0.62 7.69 15.50
C ARG A 175 -0.08 8.78 14.57
N LEU A 176 1.20 8.74 14.22
CA LEU A 176 1.78 9.67 13.25
C LEU A 176 0.97 9.68 11.96
N ILE A 177 0.70 8.52 11.35
CA ILE A 177 -0.05 8.43 10.09
C ILE A 177 -1.45 9.07 10.19
N LEU A 178 -2.15 8.85 11.29
CA LEU A 178 -3.48 9.44 11.52
C LEU A 178 -3.40 10.96 11.71
N ASP A 179 -2.41 11.44 12.47
CA ASP A 179 -2.11 12.86 12.66
C ASP A 179 -1.82 13.54 11.32
N GLU A 180 -0.94 12.94 10.53
CA GLU A 180 -0.55 13.40 9.20
C GLU A 180 -1.74 13.40 8.22
N LEU A 181 -2.61 12.38 8.24
CA LEU A 181 -3.82 12.33 7.42
C LEU A 181 -4.82 13.42 7.85
N GLY A 182 -5.04 13.60 9.15
CA GLY A 182 -5.98 14.59 9.69
C GLY A 182 -5.54 16.04 9.47
N ALA A 183 -4.25 16.28 9.27
CA ALA A 183 -3.68 17.62 9.06
C ALA A 183 -3.91 18.19 7.64
N PHE A 184 -4.39 17.42 6.67
CA PHE A 184 -4.66 17.93 5.33
C PHE A 184 -5.92 18.82 5.32
N PRO A 185 -5.83 20.11 4.91
CA PRO A 185 -7.00 20.97 4.81
C PRO A 185 -7.89 20.66 3.60
N ALA A 186 -7.31 20.07 2.55
CA ALA A 186 -8.00 19.64 1.35
C ALA A 186 -7.23 18.48 0.69
N ILE A 187 -7.95 17.58 0.04
CA ILE A 187 -7.39 16.44 -0.70
C ILE A 187 -7.82 16.57 -2.16
N TYR A 188 -6.91 16.23 -3.07
CA TYR A 188 -7.08 16.43 -4.52
C TYR A 188 -6.87 15.11 -5.25
N GLN A 189 -7.70 14.86 -6.25
CA GLN A 189 -7.63 13.69 -7.10
C GLN A 189 -6.44 13.81 -8.06
N ALA A 190 -5.29 13.31 -7.60
CA ALA A 190 -4.02 13.30 -8.31
C ALA A 190 -3.09 12.18 -7.79
N GLU A 191 -2.25 11.63 -8.66
CA GLU A 191 -1.21 10.66 -8.27
C GLU A 191 -0.26 11.31 -7.24
N ALA A 192 0.11 12.57 -7.48
CA ALA A 192 0.95 13.37 -6.58
C ALA A 192 0.29 13.75 -5.23
N HIS A 193 -1.00 13.44 -5.01
CA HIS A 193 -1.70 13.84 -3.79
C HIS A 193 -2.52 12.72 -3.15
N HIS A 194 -3.80 12.50 -3.51
CA HIS A 194 -4.62 11.49 -2.82
C HIS A 194 -4.02 10.08 -2.86
N ASP A 195 -3.40 9.67 -3.98
CA ASP A 195 -2.74 8.36 -4.08
C ASP A 195 -1.49 8.32 -3.20
N LEU A 196 -0.68 9.38 -3.19
CA LEU A 196 0.49 9.49 -2.32
C LEU A 196 0.11 9.44 -0.83
N ILE A 197 -0.99 10.09 -0.43
CA ILE A 197 -1.56 9.97 0.93
C ILE A 197 -2.02 8.54 1.20
N GLY A 198 -2.65 7.88 0.23
CA GLY A 198 -2.98 6.46 0.30
C GLY A 198 -1.74 5.55 0.43
N HIS A 199 -0.63 5.93 -0.20
CA HIS A 199 0.66 5.25 -0.04
C HIS A 199 1.29 5.46 1.34
N MET A 200 1.09 6.63 1.96
CA MET A 200 1.42 6.80 3.39
C MET A 200 0.68 5.80 4.27
N LEU A 201 -0.62 5.58 4.02
CA LEU A 201 -1.40 4.56 4.75
C LEU A 201 -0.85 3.15 4.50
N THR A 202 -0.64 2.78 3.23
CA THR A 202 -0.30 1.39 2.89
C THR A 202 1.15 1.04 3.20
N TYR A 203 2.10 1.96 2.99
CA TYR A 203 3.51 1.76 3.35
C TYR A 203 3.67 1.70 4.87
N GLY A 204 3.06 2.63 5.61
CA GLY A 204 3.09 2.59 7.07
C GLY A 204 2.50 1.30 7.64
N HIS A 205 1.38 0.83 7.08
CA HIS A 205 0.80 -0.46 7.45
C HIS A 205 1.71 -1.64 7.10
N ALA A 206 2.40 -1.60 5.96
CA ALA A 206 3.38 -2.63 5.60
C ALA A 206 4.50 -2.74 6.64
N LEU A 207 5.01 -1.62 7.16
CA LEU A 207 5.97 -1.62 8.25
C LEU A 207 5.36 -2.25 9.51
N ASN A 208 4.14 -1.85 9.90
CA ASN A 208 3.45 -2.46 11.04
C ASN A 208 3.32 -3.98 10.88
N ILE A 209 2.96 -4.46 9.68
CA ILE A 209 2.89 -5.90 9.37
C ILE A 209 4.25 -6.57 9.62
N LEU A 210 5.35 -5.99 9.14
CA LEU A 210 6.68 -6.55 9.37
C LEU A 210 7.00 -6.65 10.86
N HIS A 211 6.71 -5.62 11.64
CA HIS A 211 6.89 -5.65 13.10
C HIS A 211 6.01 -6.72 13.76
N GLU A 212 4.72 -6.79 13.42
CA GLU A 212 3.76 -7.76 13.95
C GLU A 212 4.10 -9.22 13.57
N LEU A 213 4.78 -9.42 12.44
CA LEU A 213 5.30 -10.73 12.02
C LEU A 213 6.63 -11.10 12.73
N GLY A 214 7.19 -10.23 13.57
CA GLY A 214 8.43 -10.50 14.29
C GLY A 214 9.69 -10.06 13.55
N TYR A 215 9.58 -9.11 12.62
CA TYR A 215 10.71 -8.52 11.88
C TYR A 215 10.97 -7.05 12.26
N PRO A 216 11.27 -6.73 13.54
CA PRO A 216 11.45 -5.34 13.98
C PRO A 216 12.65 -4.65 13.32
N ALA A 217 13.69 -5.39 12.94
CA ALA A 217 14.84 -4.82 12.23
C ALA A 217 14.42 -4.22 10.87
N LEU A 218 13.58 -4.92 10.10
CA LEU A 218 13.03 -4.42 8.85
C LEU A 218 12.08 -3.24 9.07
N PHE A 219 11.25 -3.29 10.12
CA PHE A 219 10.40 -2.16 10.54
C PHE A 219 11.24 -0.90 10.74
N HIS A 220 12.25 -0.94 11.62
CA HIS A 220 13.07 0.22 11.93
C HIS A 220 13.89 0.69 10.73
N LYS A 221 14.40 -0.24 9.91
CA LYS A 221 15.13 0.10 8.67
C LYS A 221 14.25 0.83 7.66
N GLY A 222 12.95 0.53 7.63
CA GLY A 222 11.97 1.18 6.75
C GLY A 222 11.41 2.51 7.25
N ILE A 223 11.61 2.88 8.53
CA ILE A 223 11.09 4.14 9.08
C ILE A 223 11.71 5.38 8.39
N PRO A 224 13.03 5.52 8.21
CA PRO A 224 13.60 6.70 7.58
C PRO A 224 13.04 7.02 6.18
N PRO A 225 13.01 6.09 5.20
CA PRO A 225 12.44 6.40 3.89
C PRO A 225 10.93 6.67 3.93
N PHE A 226 10.19 6.03 4.85
CA PHE A 226 8.79 6.36 5.09
C PHE A 226 8.62 7.82 5.55
N LEU A 227 9.42 8.26 6.53
CA LEU A 227 9.38 9.63 7.05
C LEU A 227 9.81 10.66 5.98
N THR A 228 10.73 10.31 5.07
CA THR A 228 11.07 11.15 3.90
C THR A 228 9.85 11.39 3.02
N MET A 229 9.03 10.35 2.78
CA MET A 229 7.78 10.48 2.03
C MET A 229 6.75 11.35 2.78
N VAL A 230 6.63 11.19 4.10
CA VAL A 230 5.75 12.04 4.92
C VAL A 230 6.19 13.50 4.87
N LYS A 231 7.49 13.78 4.96
CA LYS A 231 8.05 15.13 4.81
C LYS A 231 7.71 15.72 3.44
N ALA A 232 7.81 14.94 2.37
CA ALA A 232 7.39 15.38 1.04
C ALA A 232 5.88 15.67 0.96
N LEU A 233 5.04 14.85 1.59
CA LEU A 233 3.59 15.07 1.70
C LEU A 233 3.23 16.33 2.49
N ARG A 234 4.01 16.70 3.51
CA ARG A 234 3.81 17.96 4.24
C ARG A 234 3.95 19.18 3.34
N LEU A 235 4.82 19.12 2.32
CA LEU A 235 4.98 20.19 1.34
C LEU A 235 3.71 20.40 0.50
N SER A 236 2.79 19.42 0.44
CA SER A 236 1.51 19.56 -0.26
C SER A 236 0.34 19.98 0.65
N ARG A 237 0.55 20.10 1.97
CA ARG A 237 -0.50 20.55 2.93
C ARG A 237 -0.73 22.04 2.91
N GLU A 238 0.35 22.80 2.90
CA GLU A 238 0.32 24.25 3.05
C GLU A 238 0.44 24.92 1.68
N ALA A 239 -0.18 26.10 1.62
CA ALA A 239 -0.46 26.88 0.43
C ALA A 239 0.62 26.85 -0.66
N VAL A 240 0.13 26.71 -1.90
CA VAL A 240 0.60 27.40 -3.11
C VAL A 240 1.81 28.33 -2.86
N GLY A 241 2.95 28.07 -3.53
CA GLY A 241 4.22 28.78 -3.36
C GLY A 241 4.12 30.30 -3.56
N GLU A 242 5.22 31.05 -3.49
CA GLU A 242 5.25 32.54 -3.41
C GLU A 242 4.30 33.30 -4.35
N ASN A 243 3.93 32.72 -5.50
CA ASN A 243 3.00 33.28 -6.49
C ASN A 243 1.52 32.86 -6.31
N GLY A 244 1.17 32.15 -5.24
CA GLY A 244 -0.15 31.55 -5.10
C GLY A 244 -0.38 30.38 -6.07
N GLN A 245 0.67 29.63 -6.48
CA GLN A 245 0.54 28.43 -7.33
C GLN A 245 1.38 27.24 -6.84
N TRP A 246 0.87 26.03 -7.05
CA TRP A 246 1.61 24.79 -6.79
C TRP A 246 2.62 24.57 -7.90
N THR A 247 3.76 23.99 -7.55
CA THR A 247 4.61 23.33 -8.54
C THR A 247 4.25 21.86 -8.59
N LEU A 248 4.31 21.28 -9.79
CA LEU A 248 3.94 19.90 -10.03
C LEU A 248 5.00 19.26 -10.92
N GLN A 249 5.62 18.20 -10.42
CA GLN A 249 6.40 17.28 -11.23
C GLN A 249 5.62 15.97 -11.32
N SER A 250 4.87 15.76 -12.40
CA SER A 250 4.10 14.53 -12.61
C SER A 250 3.97 14.24 -14.11
N PRO A 251 4.03 12.97 -14.55
CA PRO A 251 3.76 12.59 -15.93
C PRO A 251 2.25 12.45 -16.23
N VAL A 252 1.40 12.43 -15.21
CA VAL A 252 -0.04 12.15 -15.34
C VAL A 252 -0.93 13.26 -14.80
N ASP A 253 -0.49 13.98 -13.77
CA ASP A 253 -1.27 15.04 -13.15
C ASP A 253 -1.06 16.37 -13.89
N VAL A 254 -2.12 17.19 -13.94
CA VAL A 254 -2.10 18.50 -14.59
C VAL A 254 -2.76 19.54 -13.69
N LEU A 255 -2.19 20.74 -13.61
CA LEU A 255 -2.76 21.85 -12.86
C LEU A 255 -3.88 22.56 -13.65
N PRO A 256 -4.91 23.10 -12.98
CA PRO A 256 -5.18 22.97 -11.55
C PRO A 256 -5.67 21.57 -11.19
N LEU A 257 -5.23 21.04 -10.03
CA LEU A 257 -5.73 19.73 -9.58
C LEU A 257 -7.22 19.82 -9.23
N VAL A 258 -7.94 18.72 -9.45
CA VAL A 258 -9.36 18.60 -9.13
C VAL A 258 -9.50 18.18 -7.66
N PRO A 259 -10.32 18.88 -6.84
CA PRO A 259 -10.60 18.43 -5.48
C PRO A 259 -11.18 17.02 -5.48
N ALA A 260 -10.74 16.17 -4.54
CA ALA A 260 -11.29 14.84 -4.39
C ALA A 260 -12.76 14.92 -3.94
N GLU A 261 -13.57 13.99 -4.41
CA GLU A 261 -14.94 13.85 -3.93
C GLU A 261 -14.93 13.24 -2.53
N ARG A 262 -15.92 13.58 -1.72
CA ARG A 262 -16.12 12.98 -0.39
C ARG A 262 -16.94 11.71 -0.52
N SER A 263 -16.43 10.57 -0.08
CA SER A 263 -17.22 9.33 -0.01
C SER A 263 -18.37 9.47 1.00
N VAL A 264 -19.59 9.17 0.55
CA VAL A 264 -20.81 9.22 1.39
C VAL A 264 -20.88 8.07 2.40
N ALA A 265 -20.22 6.95 2.12
CA ALA A 265 -20.19 5.76 2.96
C ALA A 265 -18.74 5.31 3.23
N LEU A 266 -18.52 4.66 4.37
CA LEU A 266 -17.24 4.06 4.74
C LEU A 266 -17.20 2.59 4.33
N PRO A 267 -16.00 1.99 4.21
CA PRO A 267 -15.84 0.60 3.74
C PRO A 267 -16.46 -0.48 4.63
N HIS A 268 -16.86 -0.14 5.86
CA HIS A 268 -17.61 -1.05 6.74
C HIS A 268 -19.12 -1.07 6.44
N GLU A 269 -19.62 -0.06 5.74
CA GLU A 269 -21.02 0.12 5.35
C GLU A 269 -21.24 -0.57 3.99
N LEU A 270 -22.39 -1.23 3.81
CA LEU A 270 -22.69 -1.96 2.57
C LEU A 270 -22.79 -1.00 1.37
N GLU A 271 -23.28 0.20 1.62
CA GLU A 271 -23.50 1.28 0.67
C GLU A 271 -22.21 1.67 -0.06
N TYR A 272 -21.06 1.59 0.60
CA TYR A 272 -19.75 1.85 -0.02
C TYR A 272 -19.44 0.88 -1.17
N TRP A 273 -19.93 -0.35 -1.06
CA TRP A 273 -19.72 -1.42 -2.02
C TRP A 273 -20.77 -1.46 -3.14
N HIS A 274 -21.77 -0.57 -3.11
CA HIS A 274 -22.71 -0.39 -4.23
C HIS A 274 -22.14 0.48 -5.36
N THR A 275 -21.04 1.21 -5.11
CA THR A 275 -20.33 1.98 -6.15
C THR A 275 -19.74 1.04 -7.20
N ASP A 276 -19.87 1.37 -8.49
CA ASP A 276 -19.28 0.58 -9.57
C ASP A 276 -17.76 0.74 -9.62
N ARG A 277 -17.05 -0.13 -8.89
CA ARG A 277 -15.59 -0.18 -8.84
C ARG A 277 -14.96 -0.71 -10.13
N ARG A 278 -15.72 -1.44 -10.95
CA ARG A 278 -15.19 -2.07 -12.17
C ARG A 278 -14.92 -1.05 -13.27
N SER A 279 -15.75 -0.01 -13.34
CA SER A 279 -15.60 1.11 -14.28
C SER A 279 -14.27 1.86 -14.12
N ARG A 280 -13.75 1.91 -12.88
CA ARG A 280 -12.44 2.52 -12.54
C ARG A 280 -11.34 1.49 -12.30
N ASP A 281 -11.56 0.26 -12.76
CA ASP A 281 -10.62 -0.84 -12.63
C ASP A 281 -10.14 -1.09 -11.18
N TRP A 282 -11.05 -0.96 -10.22
CA TRP A 282 -10.79 -1.05 -8.78
C TRP A 282 -9.68 -0.11 -8.29
N ASN A 283 -9.36 0.95 -9.04
CA ASN A 283 -8.22 1.83 -8.80
C ASN A 283 -6.94 1.03 -8.50
N GLU A 284 -6.63 0.02 -9.32
CA GLU A 284 -5.44 -0.82 -9.11
C GLU A 284 -5.40 -1.45 -7.70
N GLY A 285 -6.57 -1.92 -7.25
CA GLY A 285 -6.75 -2.51 -5.92
C GLY A 285 -6.69 -1.54 -4.74
N HIS A 286 -6.59 -0.22 -4.96
CA HIS A 286 -6.57 0.80 -3.89
C HIS A 286 -7.87 0.77 -3.07
N VAL A 287 -9.00 0.44 -3.71
CA VAL A 287 -10.30 0.20 -3.06
C VAL A 287 -10.25 -0.84 -1.93
N PHE A 288 -9.27 -1.75 -1.92
CA PHE A 288 -9.07 -2.73 -0.85
C PHE A 288 -7.91 -2.36 0.08
N LYS A 289 -6.79 -1.91 -0.50
CA LYS A 289 -5.56 -1.59 0.24
C LYS A 289 -5.74 -0.41 1.20
N PHE A 290 -6.44 0.65 0.78
CA PHE A 290 -6.63 1.84 1.60
C PHE A 290 -7.54 1.56 2.82
N PRO A 291 -8.71 0.90 2.68
CA PRO A 291 -9.50 0.47 3.83
C PRO A 291 -8.75 -0.46 4.77
N PHE A 292 -8.07 -1.48 4.25
CA PHE A 292 -7.30 -2.41 5.07
C PHE A 292 -6.27 -1.68 5.94
N SER A 293 -5.59 -0.69 5.37
CA SER A 293 -4.51 0.05 6.04
C SER A 293 -5.03 1.11 7.00
N PHE A 294 -6.01 1.92 6.58
CA PHE A 294 -6.57 2.95 7.44
C PHE A 294 -7.17 2.38 8.72
N TYR A 295 -7.95 1.29 8.63
CA TYR A 295 -8.57 0.70 9.81
C TYR A 295 -7.58 0.01 10.74
N HIS A 296 -6.48 -0.53 10.20
CA HIS A 296 -5.37 -1.02 11.03
C HIS A 296 -4.78 0.13 11.86
N HIS A 297 -4.47 1.25 11.21
CA HIS A 297 -3.98 2.44 11.90
C HIS A 297 -5.00 3.00 12.90
N ALA A 298 -6.27 3.12 12.52
CA ALA A 298 -7.32 3.62 13.39
C ALA A 298 -7.46 2.82 14.68
N ARG A 299 -7.32 1.49 14.60
CA ARG A 299 -7.34 0.57 15.75
C ARG A 299 -6.11 0.75 16.64
N ASN A 300 -4.93 0.93 16.06
CA ASN A 300 -3.66 0.93 16.79
C ASN A 300 -3.26 2.31 17.32
N GLY A 301 -3.50 3.39 16.56
CA GLY A 301 -3.05 4.75 16.87
C GLY A 301 -4.09 5.63 17.59
N ASN A 302 -5.30 5.13 17.79
CA ASN A 302 -6.48 5.86 18.29
C ASN A 302 -6.88 7.02 17.35
N SER A 303 -7.62 6.71 16.28
CA SER A 303 -8.14 7.70 15.34
C SER A 303 -8.99 8.80 15.98
N PHE A 304 -9.00 9.97 15.36
CA PHE A 304 -9.79 11.15 15.75
C PHE A 304 -10.62 11.66 14.55
N PRO A 305 -11.65 12.51 14.77
CA PRO A 305 -12.66 12.82 13.75
C PRO A 305 -12.11 13.30 12.40
N GLU A 306 -11.09 14.15 12.40
CA GLU A 306 -10.48 14.73 11.21
C GLU A 306 -9.78 13.67 10.35
N SER A 307 -9.12 12.69 10.96
CA SER A 307 -8.53 11.56 10.23
C SER A 307 -9.59 10.72 9.51
N TRP A 308 -10.76 10.50 10.12
CA TRP A 308 -11.90 9.82 9.49
C TRP A 308 -12.53 10.63 8.38
N GLU A 309 -12.63 11.93 8.56
CA GLU A 309 -13.19 12.83 7.56
C GLU A 309 -12.29 12.87 6.32
N ASN A 310 -10.98 13.07 6.50
CA ASN A 310 -10.02 13.08 5.40
C ASN A 310 -9.93 11.72 4.71
N PHE A 311 -10.05 10.62 5.46
CA PHE A 311 -10.10 9.29 4.86
C PHE A 311 -11.24 9.13 3.84
N ARG A 312 -12.38 9.81 4.02
CA ARG A 312 -13.50 9.75 3.04
C ARG A 312 -13.13 10.32 1.68
N TYR A 313 -12.16 11.22 1.60
CA TYR A 313 -11.65 11.79 0.34
C TYR A 313 -10.59 10.90 -0.31
N ILE A 314 -9.98 9.97 0.45
CA ILE A 314 -9.01 9.00 -0.06
C ILE A 314 -9.70 7.81 -0.76
N ILE A 315 -10.94 7.50 -0.38
CA ILE A 315 -11.65 6.28 -0.80
C ILE A 315 -12.81 6.48 -1.77
N ALA A 316 -13.04 7.71 -2.22
CA ALA A 316 -14.19 8.07 -3.07
C ALA A 316 -14.18 7.36 -4.42
#